data_AF-K2KX53-F1
#
_entry.id   AF-K2KX53-F1
#
_cell.length_a   1.000
_cell.length_b   1.000
_cell.length_c   1.000
_cell.angle_alpha   90.00
_cell.angle_beta   90.00
_cell.angle_gamma   90.00
#
_symmetry.space_group_name_H-M   'P 1'
#
loop_
_entity.id
_entity.type
_entity.pdbx_description
1 polymer ?
#
loop_
_entity_poly.entity_id
_entity_poly.type
_entity_poly.pdbx_seq_one_letter_code
_entity_poly.pdbx_strand_id
1 'polypeptide(L)'
;MTLPANSATPSAANPPLNGPELLCPAGNPNAMKLAFAYGADAVYAGEPRYSLRVRNNSFTLQNLAESIAYAHAQGKRFYVVVNIAPHNAKLTHFVSHMQQIVELQPDALIVSDPGVVMLLRQHFPQQPLHLSVQANTVNWAALQFWQQQGIERVILSRELSLKEIGEMRTAVPDMEIEVFVHGALCMAYSGRCLLSGYINKRDANQGTCTNACRWQYQSQAAVADACCQHQRARASTTERSTTPR
;
A
#
# COMPACT_ATOMS: atom_id res chain seq x y z
N MET A 1 -21.72 22.76 11.61
CA MET A 1 -20.66 22.40 12.60
C MET A 1 -19.33 22.58 11.91
N THR A 2 -18.76 23.77 12.01
CA THR A 2 -17.45 24.13 11.45
C THR A 2 -16.37 23.56 12.36
N LEU A 3 -15.54 22.66 11.83
CA LEU A 3 -14.34 22.18 12.52
C LEU A 3 -13.37 23.35 12.69
N PRO A 4 -12.76 23.56 13.87
CA PRO A 4 -11.81 24.64 14.07
C PRO A 4 -10.54 24.39 13.25
N ALA A 5 -9.98 25.48 12.71
CA ALA A 5 -8.68 25.47 12.04
C ALA A 5 -7.61 25.01 13.03
N ASN A 6 -6.99 23.87 12.71
CA ASN A 6 -6.01 23.21 13.57
C ASN A 6 -4.66 23.92 13.41
N SER A 7 -4.26 24.71 14.41
CA SER A 7 -2.89 25.23 14.54
C SER A 7 -2.04 24.20 15.28
N ALA A 8 -1.77 23.07 14.60
CA ALA A 8 -0.84 22.07 15.11
C ALA A 8 0.59 22.62 15.00
N THR A 9 1.28 22.72 16.13
CA THR A 9 2.72 22.92 16.18
C THR A 9 3.37 21.62 15.70
N PRO A 10 4.21 21.62 14.65
CA PRO A 10 4.80 20.39 14.14
C PRO A 10 5.71 19.79 15.21
N SER A 11 5.52 18.50 15.50
CA SER A 11 6.50 17.66 16.20
C SER A 11 7.87 17.86 15.53
N ALA A 12 8.94 17.96 16.35
CA ALA A 12 10.31 18.32 15.98
C ALA A 12 10.62 18.07 14.50
N ALA A 13 10.50 19.13 13.69
CA ALA A 13 10.59 19.03 12.25
C ALA A 13 11.97 18.51 11.86
N ASN A 14 12.01 17.28 11.34
CA ASN A 14 13.20 16.68 10.75
C ASN A 14 13.80 17.62 9.70
N PRO A 15 15.12 17.65 9.52
CA PRO A 15 15.76 18.55 8.59
C PRO A 15 15.17 18.39 7.17
N PRO A 16 14.97 19.49 6.43
CA PRO A 16 14.47 19.44 5.07
C PRO A 16 15.42 18.62 4.19
N LEU A 17 14.86 17.68 3.43
CA LEU A 17 15.63 16.85 2.50
C LEU A 17 15.97 17.65 1.24
N ASN A 18 17.24 17.58 0.80
CA ASN A 18 17.66 18.10 -0.49
C ASN A 18 17.34 17.07 -1.59
N GLY A 19 16.05 16.86 -1.87
CA GLY A 19 15.57 15.91 -2.88
C GLY A 19 14.37 15.07 -2.42
N PRO A 20 13.91 14.12 -3.25
CA PRO A 20 12.86 13.19 -2.87
C PRO A 20 13.34 12.27 -1.73
N GLU A 21 12.44 11.94 -0.81
CA GLU A 21 12.71 10.99 0.27
C GLU A 21 12.82 9.57 -0.28
N LEU A 22 13.92 8.87 0.03
CA LEU A 22 14.03 7.44 -0.24
C LEU A 22 13.46 6.61 0.91
N LEU A 23 12.24 6.11 0.73
CA LEU A 23 11.57 5.21 1.66
C LEU A 23 11.82 3.74 1.30
N CYS A 24 12.26 2.93 2.26
CA CYS A 24 12.51 1.50 2.07
C CYS A 24 11.70 0.60 3.02
N PRO A 25 11.26 -0.60 2.56
CA PRO A 25 10.65 -1.59 3.45
C PRO A 25 11.67 -2.17 4.43
N ALA A 26 11.32 -2.22 5.71
CA ALA A 26 12.05 -2.97 6.73
C ALA A 26 11.19 -4.15 7.21
N GLY A 27 11.63 -5.39 6.94
CA GLY A 27 10.98 -6.60 7.47
C GLY A 27 11.47 -7.02 8.85
N ASN A 28 12.65 -6.54 9.25
CA ASN A 28 13.28 -6.79 10.54
C ASN A 28 14.29 -5.67 10.89
N PRO A 29 14.75 -5.58 12.15
CA PRO A 29 15.71 -4.55 12.56
C PRO A 29 17.04 -4.55 11.77
N ASN A 30 17.54 -5.72 11.35
CA ASN A 30 18.77 -5.78 10.54
C ASN A 30 18.56 -5.20 9.15
N ALA A 31 17.43 -5.49 8.50
CA ALA A 31 17.06 -4.93 7.22
C ALA A 31 16.91 -3.40 7.28
N MET A 32 16.35 -2.87 8.37
CA MET A 32 16.33 -1.42 8.62
C MET A 32 17.74 -0.84 8.66
N LYS A 33 18.62 -1.42 9.49
CA LYS A 33 20.01 -0.93 9.63
C LYS A 33 20.74 -0.92 8.29
N LEU A 34 20.56 -1.96 7.48
CA LEU A 34 21.10 -2.04 6.13
C LEU A 34 20.51 -0.95 5.23
N ALA A 35 19.18 -0.76 5.21
CA ALA A 35 18.55 0.27 4.41
C ALA A 35 19.14 1.66 4.70
N PHE A 36 19.32 2.01 5.98
CA PHE A 36 19.95 3.26 6.36
C PHE A 36 21.43 3.34 5.95
N ALA A 37 22.19 2.25 6.11
CA ALA A 37 23.59 2.20 5.69
C ALA A 37 23.77 2.39 4.16
N TYR A 38 22.77 1.97 3.37
CA TYR A 38 22.73 2.17 1.91
C TYR A 38 22.04 3.47 1.47
N GLY A 39 21.73 4.37 2.41
CA GLY A 39 21.28 5.74 2.10
C GLY A 39 19.77 5.95 2.09
N ALA A 40 18.95 5.03 2.59
CA ALA A 40 17.52 5.31 2.79
C ALA A 40 17.34 6.48 3.79
N ASP A 41 16.36 7.34 3.53
CA ASP A 41 15.99 8.47 4.41
C ASP A 41 14.94 8.07 5.43
N ALA A 42 14.08 7.13 5.03
CA ALA A 42 13.01 6.61 5.83
C ALA A 42 12.89 5.10 5.65
N VAL A 43 12.36 4.43 6.66
CA VAL A 43 11.88 3.05 6.54
C VAL A 43 10.44 2.93 6.97
N TYR A 44 9.75 1.89 6.50
CA TYR A 44 8.49 1.47 7.09
C TYR A 44 8.54 0.02 7.57
N ALA A 45 7.88 -0.25 8.69
CA ALA A 45 7.65 -1.58 9.20
C ALA A 45 6.15 -1.81 9.43
N GLY A 46 5.69 -3.05 9.24
CA GLY A 46 4.32 -3.40 9.56
C GLY A 46 4.08 -3.45 11.05
N GLU A 47 2.89 -3.09 11.50
CA GLU A 47 2.41 -3.56 12.80
C GLU A 47 1.81 -4.97 12.60
N PRO A 48 2.33 -6.05 13.23
CA PRO A 48 1.93 -7.43 12.92
C PRO A 48 0.42 -7.69 12.99
N ARG A 49 -0.30 -6.98 13.87
CA ARG A 49 -1.76 -7.13 14.02
C ARG A 49 -2.56 -6.45 12.92
N TYR A 50 -2.00 -5.42 12.30
CA TYR A 50 -2.71 -4.47 11.43
C TYR A 50 -2.04 -4.20 10.08
N SER A 51 -1.02 -4.97 9.72
CA SER A 51 -0.35 -4.91 8.42
C SER A 51 -0.71 -6.11 7.53
N LEU A 52 -0.80 -5.89 6.22
CA LEU A 52 -1.00 -6.98 5.25
C LEU A 52 0.20 -7.92 5.07
N ARG A 53 1.41 -7.53 5.52
CA ARG A 53 2.65 -8.29 5.29
C ARG A 53 3.21 -8.95 6.56
N VAL A 54 2.33 -9.54 7.37
CA VAL A 54 2.66 -10.16 8.66
C VAL A 54 3.75 -11.24 8.55
N ARG A 55 3.77 -12.02 7.46
CA ARG A 55 4.70 -13.18 7.33
C ARG A 55 6.17 -12.80 7.17
N ASN A 56 6.46 -11.59 6.70
CA ASN A 56 7.84 -11.09 6.53
C ASN A 56 8.18 -10.01 7.54
N ASN A 57 7.47 -10.01 8.67
CA ASN A 57 7.58 -8.99 9.69
C ASN A 57 7.89 -9.65 11.04
N SER A 58 9.07 -9.34 11.57
CA SER A 58 9.54 -9.84 12.88
C SER A 58 9.55 -8.74 13.95
N PHE A 59 8.85 -7.63 13.71
CA PHE A 59 8.75 -6.57 14.68
C PHE A 59 7.80 -6.96 15.84
N THR A 60 8.27 -6.78 17.06
CA THR A 60 7.53 -6.81 18.33
C THR A 60 7.45 -5.38 18.85
N LEU A 61 6.58 -5.11 19.82
CA LEU A 61 6.50 -3.76 20.41
C LEU A 61 7.85 -3.28 20.95
N GLN A 62 8.61 -4.19 21.57
CA GLN A 62 9.94 -3.88 22.11
C GLN A 62 10.94 -3.50 21.00
N ASN A 63 11.12 -4.36 19.99
CA ASN A 63 12.13 -4.09 18.96
C ASN A 63 11.68 -2.96 18.02
N LEU A 64 10.38 -2.67 17.94
CA LEU A 64 9.84 -1.51 17.26
C LEU A 64 10.27 -0.22 17.95
N ALA A 65 10.13 -0.15 19.28
CA ALA A 65 10.59 0.98 20.08
C ALA A 65 12.10 1.23 19.92
N GLU A 66 12.91 0.16 20.01
CA GLU A 66 14.36 0.23 19.78
C GLU A 66 14.70 0.70 18.36
N SER A 67 13.91 0.30 17.37
CA SER A 67 14.15 0.64 15.97
C SER A 67 13.76 2.08 15.64
N ILE A 68 12.67 2.59 16.21
CA ILE A 68 12.28 4.00 16.08
C ILE A 68 13.36 4.89 16.71
N ALA A 69 13.77 4.57 17.95
CA ALA A 69 14.84 5.31 18.63
C ALA A 69 16.16 5.30 17.83
N TYR A 70 16.51 4.15 17.24
CA TYR A 70 17.68 4.03 16.37
C TYR A 70 17.58 4.88 15.09
N ALA A 71 16.41 4.94 14.46
CA ALA A 71 16.19 5.79 13.28
C ALA A 71 16.35 7.27 13.64
N HIS A 72 15.70 7.72 14.72
CA HIS A 72 15.76 9.10 15.19
C HIS A 72 17.17 9.52 15.60
N ALA A 73 17.93 8.65 16.25
CA ALA A 73 19.33 8.90 16.61
C ALA A 73 20.22 9.15 15.38
N GLN A 74 19.84 8.64 14.20
CA GLN A 74 20.53 8.88 12.94
C GLN A 74 19.90 10.02 12.10
N GLY A 75 18.91 10.73 12.63
CA GLY A 75 18.16 11.74 11.88
C GLY A 75 17.35 11.16 10.72
N LYS A 76 16.96 9.88 10.81
CA LYS A 76 16.19 9.13 9.83
C LYS A 76 14.76 8.90 10.32
N ARG A 77 13.83 8.67 9.39
CA ARG A 77 12.40 8.55 9.69
C ARG A 77 11.96 7.09 9.79
N PHE A 78 10.99 6.83 10.65
CA PHE A 78 10.39 5.51 10.83
C PHE A 78 8.86 5.58 10.76
N TYR A 79 8.29 4.89 9.78
CA TYR A 79 6.85 4.79 9.58
C TYR A 79 6.30 3.43 9.99
N VAL A 80 5.11 3.42 10.59
CA VAL A 80 4.44 2.17 10.99
C VAL A 80 3.23 1.92 10.12
N VAL A 81 3.12 0.73 9.53
CA VAL A 81 2.05 0.36 8.61
C VAL A 81 0.89 -0.31 9.37
N VAL A 82 -0.29 0.30 9.24
CA VAL A 82 -1.58 -0.10 9.83
C VAL A 82 -2.63 -0.11 8.71
N ASN A 83 -2.36 -0.86 7.64
CA ASN A 83 -3.10 -0.78 6.39
C ASN A 83 -4.10 -1.91 6.16
N ILE A 84 -4.45 -2.75 7.13
CA ILE A 84 -5.53 -3.72 6.87
C ILE A 84 -6.88 -3.01 6.66
N ALA A 85 -7.83 -3.70 6.03
CA ALA A 85 -9.25 -3.41 6.16
C ALA A 85 -9.81 -4.26 7.32
N PRO A 86 -9.94 -3.70 8.54
CA PRO A 86 -10.33 -4.48 9.70
C PRO A 86 -11.82 -4.84 9.65
N HIS A 87 -12.16 -6.09 9.96
CA HIS A 87 -13.52 -6.45 10.35
C HIS A 87 -13.82 -5.98 11.77
N ASN A 88 -15.10 -5.83 12.14
CA ASN A 88 -15.56 -5.29 13.42
C ASN A 88 -14.83 -5.86 14.65
N ALA A 89 -14.56 -7.17 14.68
CA ALA A 89 -13.84 -7.81 15.80
C ALA A 89 -12.44 -7.23 16.04
N LYS A 90 -11.75 -6.76 15.00
CA LYS A 90 -10.43 -6.10 15.13
C LYS A 90 -10.52 -4.66 15.65
N LEU A 91 -11.70 -4.03 15.57
CA LEU A 91 -11.90 -2.66 16.04
C LEU A 91 -12.09 -2.56 17.55
N THR A 92 -12.57 -3.62 18.21
CA THR A 92 -12.88 -3.63 19.65
C THR A 92 -11.72 -3.17 20.53
N HIS A 93 -10.49 -3.55 20.19
CA HIS A 93 -9.27 -3.18 20.92
C HIS A 93 -8.31 -2.34 20.07
N PHE A 94 -8.79 -1.77 18.97
CA PHE A 94 -7.94 -1.06 18.02
C PHE A 94 -7.31 0.18 18.65
N VAL A 95 -8.12 1.07 19.24
CA VAL A 95 -7.64 2.33 19.83
C VAL A 95 -6.64 2.07 20.95
N SER A 96 -6.91 1.11 21.84
CA SER A 96 -6.01 0.75 22.93
C SER A 96 -4.67 0.19 22.45
N HIS A 97 -4.66 -0.61 21.38
CA HIS A 97 -3.39 -1.07 20.81
C HIS A 97 -2.65 0.05 20.09
N MET A 98 -3.37 0.90 19.36
CA MET A 98 -2.76 2.02 18.65
C MET A 98 -2.17 3.05 19.60
N GLN A 99 -2.73 3.22 20.80
CA GLN A 99 -2.13 4.06 21.83
C GLN A 99 -0.70 3.62 22.14
N GLN A 100 -0.46 2.32 22.32
CA GLN A 100 0.88 1.79 22.60
C GLN A 100 1.86 2.10 21.46
N ILE A 101 1.40 2.09 20.21
CA ILE A 101 2.23 2.38 19.04
C ILE A 101 2.51 3.88 18.92
N VAL A 102 1.49 4.73 19.12
CA VAL A 102 1.63 6.20 19.07
C VAL A 102 2.55 6.71 20.18
N GLU A 103 2.53 6.08 21.36
CA GLU A 103 3.45 6.37 22.47
C GLU A 103 4.91 6.10 22.12
N LEU A 104 5.20 5.22 21.13
CA LEU A 104 6.55 5.03 20.61
C LEU A 104 6.99 6.15 19.65
N GLN A 105 6.09 7.08 19.32
CA GLN A 105 6.33 8.25 18.49
C GLN A 105 6.88 7.95 17.07
N PRO A 106 6.24 7.06 16.29
CA PRO A 106 6.61 6.91 14.88
C PRO A 106 6.34 8.21 14.12
N ASP A 107 7.17 8.51 13.11
CA ASP A 107 7.05 9.75 12.32
C ASP A 107 5.69 9.84 11.59
N ALA A 108 5.12 8.70 11.18
CA ALA A 108 3.78 8.61 10.60
C ALA A 108 3.22 7.18 10.68
N LEU A 109 1.90 7.08 10.61
CA LEU A 109 1.19 5.81 10.41
C LEU A 109 0.71 5.70 8.95
N ILE A 110 0.98 4.56 8.30
CA ILE A 110 0.52 4.28 6.93
C ILE A 110 -0.79 3.47 7.01
N VAL A 111 -1.91 4.09 6.64
CA VAL A 111 -3.28 3.60 6.83
C VAL A 111 -4.05 3.53 5.52
N SER A 112 -5.12 2.74 5.43
CA SER A 112 -5.91 2.63 4.19
C SER A 112 -7.42 2.74 4.36
N ASP A 113 -7.93 2.31 5.52
CA ASP A 113 -9.36 2.21 5.76
C ASP A 113 -9.92 3.55 6.27
N PRO A 114 -11.01 4.09 5.68
CA PRO A 114 -11.61 5.35 6.13
C PRO A 114 -12.06 5.33 7.60
N GLY A 115 -12.56 4.19 8.09
CA GLY A 115 -12.97 4.04 9.49
C GLY A 115 -11.77 4.09 10.45
N VAL A 116 -10.67 3.45 10.07
CA VAL A 116 -9.39 3.56 10.78
C VAL A 116 -8.87 4.99 10.79
N VAL A 117 -8.89 5.68 9.64
CA VAL A 117 -8.47 7.10 9.55
C VAL A 117 -9.30 7.96 10.50
N MET A 118 -10.63 7.80 10.48
CA MET A 118 -11.54 8.52 11.37
C MET A 118 -11.21 8.26 12.84
N LEU A 119 -11.05 7.00 13.25
CA LEU A 119 -10.72 6.64 14.64
C LEU A 119 -9.37 7.22 15.08
N LEU A 120 -8.34 7.13 14.24
CA LEU A 120 -7.03 7.67 14.56
C LEU A 120 -7.05 9.20 14.66
N ARG A 121 -7.78 9.89 13.79
CA ARG A 121 -7.94 11.35 13.88
C ARG A 121 -8.72 11.79 15.12
N GLN A 122 -9.69 11.00 15.57
CA GLN A 122 -10.47 11.28 16.80
C GLN A 122 -9.63 11.10 18.07
N HIS A 123 -8.80 10.05 18.13
CA HIS A 123 -8.06 9.69 19.35
C HIS A 123 -6.61 10.19 19.39
N PHE A 124 -5.97 10.35 18.23
CA PHE A 124 -4.57 10.74 18.07
C PHE A 124 -4.41 11.84 17.00
N PRO A 125 -5.04 13.02 17.16
CA PRO A 125 -5.09 14.05 16.12
C PRO A 125 -3.71 14.59 15.71
N GLN A 126 -2.72 14.49 16.59
CA GLN A 126 -1.34 14.93 16.37
C GLN A 126 -0.47 13.91 15.64
N GLN A 127 -0.90 12.65 15.53
CA GLN A 127 -0.13 11.62 14.84
C GLN A 127 -0.26 11.82 13.32
N PRO A 128 0.85 11.99 12.58
CA PRO A 128 0.79 12.08 11.13
C PRO A 128 0.28 10.78 10.51
N LEU A 129 -0.59 10.93 9.51
CA LEU A 129 -1.18 9.82 8.77
C LEU A 129 -0.83 9.91 7.29
N HIS A 130 -0.26 8.83 6.76
CA HIS A 130 -0.01 8.62 5.35
C HIS A 130 -1.02 7.61 4.80
N LEU A 131 -1.50 7.82 3.58
CA LEU A 131 -2.44 6.92 2.94
C LEU A 131 -1.71 5.85 2.13
N SER A 132 -1.91 4.60 2.51
CA SER A 132 -1.46 3.40 1.82
C SER A 132 -2.04 3.30 0.41
N VAL A 133 -1.23 2.79 -0.52
CA VAL A 133 -1.64 2.42 -1.90
C VAL A 133 -2.87 1.51 -1.96
N GLN A 134 -3.19 0.81 -0.86
CA GLN A 134 -4.41 0.02 -0.75
C GLN A 134 -5.70 0.84 -0.88
N ALA A 135 -5.68 2.14 -0.57
CA ALA A 135 -6.82 3.03 -0.80
C ALA A 135 -7.05 3.35 -2.29
N ASN A 136 -6.15 2.90 -3.18
CA ASN A 136 -6.24 3.01 -4.64
C ASN A 136 -6.59 4.42 -5.14
N THR A 137 -5.82 5.43 -4.70
CA THR A 137 -5.98 6.82 -5.16
C THR A 137 -5.37 6.97 -6.56
N VAL A 138 -6.24 7.23 -7.54
CA VAL A 138 -5.94 7.24 -8.98
C VAL A 138 -6.32 8.56 -9.68
N ASN A 139 -6.83 9.54 -8.94
CA ASN A 139 -7.26 10.82 -9.51
C ASN A 139 -7.12 11.96 -8.49
N TRP A 140 -7.07 13.19 -9.00
CA TRP A 140 -6.86 14.40 -8.18
C TRP A 140 -8.00 14.65 -7.18
N ALA A 141 -9.24 14.27 -7.51
CA ALA A 141 -10.38 14.51 -6.63
C ALA A 141 -10.32 13.62 -5.38
N ALA A 142 -9.93 12.35 -5.54
CA ALA A 142 -9.67 11.45 -4.43
C ALA A 142 -8.47 11.93 -3.60
N LEU A 143 -7.42 12.43 -4.24
CA LEU A 143 -6.26 13.04 -3.56
C LEU A 143 -6.70 14.22 -2.66
N GLN A 144 -7.52 15.13 -3.20
CA GLN A 144 -8.08 16.26 -2.46
C GLN A 144 -9.03 15.83 -1.35
N PHE A 145 -9.85 14.80 -1.56
CA PHE A 145 -10.71 14.24 -0.52
C PHE A 145 -9.88 13.79 0.69
N TRP A 146 -8.81 13.02 0.45
CA TRP A 146 -7.94 12.54 1.52
C TRP A 146 -7.19 13.67 2.24
N GLN A 147 -6.78 14.71 1.51
CA GLN A 147 -6.25 15.94 2.11
C GLN A 147 -7.23 16.54 3.13
N GLN A 148 -8.52 16.63 2.77
CA GLN A 148 -9.56 17.17 3.64
C GLN A 148 -9.85 16.27 4.85
N GLN A 149 -9.57 14.96 4.75
CA GLN A 149 -9.63 14.04 5.90
C GLN A 149 -8.37 14.14 6.80
N GLY A 150 -7.46 15.07 6.50
CA GLY A 150 -6.24 15.31 7.25
C GLY A 150 -5.11 14.34 6.90
N ILE A 151 -5.13 13.64 5.77
CA ILE A 151 -3.95 12.88 5.32
C ILE A 151 -2.86 13.85 4.88
N GLU A 152 -1.62 13.59 5.30
CA GLU A 152 -0.47 14.45 4.98
C GLU A 152 0.27 14.00 3.71
N ARG A 153 0.31 12.68 3.47
CA ARG A 153 0.95 12.07 2.31
C ARG A 153 0.12 10.95 1.73
N VAL A 154 0.02 10.87 0.41
CA VAL A 154 -0.66 9.78 -0.28
C VAL A 154 0.32 8.96 -1.13
N ILE A 155 0.36 7.66 -0.85
CA ILE A 155 1.06 6.67 -1.68
C ILE A 155 0.17 6.32 -2.86
N LEU A 156 0.54 6.81 -4.05
CA LEU A 156 -0.27 6.68 -5.25
C LEU A 156 -0.35 5.25 -5.77
N SER A 157 -1.41 4.98 -6.53
CA SER A 157 -1.56 3.73 -7.25
C SER A 157 -0.44 3.51 -8.25
N ARG A 158 0.03 2.26 -8.33
CA ARG A 158 1.15 1.83 -9.19
C ARG A 158 0.78 1.77 -10.68
N GLU A 159 -0.47 2.03 -11.02
CA GLU A 159 -1.00 2.04 -12.39
C GLU A 159 -0.98 3.42 -13.05
N LEU A 160 -0.68 4.47 -12.30
CA LEU A 160 -0.64 5.84 -12.82
C LEU A 160 0.61 6.09 -13.65
N SER A 161 0.42 6.75 -14.79
CA SER A 161 1.53 7.29 -15.59
C SER A 161 2.12 8.54 -14.94
N LEU A 162 3.39 8.86 -15.27
CA LEU A 162 4.03 10.10 -14.81
C LEU A 162 3.24 11.36 -15.22
N LYS A 163 2.56 11.32 -16.38
CA LYS A 163 1.69 12.41 -16.83
C LYS A 163 0.53 12.63 -15.88
N GLU A 164 -0.20 11.57 -15.54
CA GLU A 164 -1.33 11.64 -14.59
C GLU A 164 -0.87 12.09 -13.21
N ILE A 165 0.29 11.61 -12.74
CA ILE A 165 0.88 12.05 -11.46
C ILE A 165 1.17 13.56 -11.50
N GLY A 166 1.71 14.08 -12.62
CA GLY A 166 1.95 15.51 -12.80
C GLY A 166 0.67 16.35 -12.80
N GLU A 167 -0.40 15.84 -13.42
CA GLU A 167 -1.74 16.47 -13.39
C GLU A 167 -2.29 16.52 -11.96
N MET A 168 -2.19 15.42 -11.22
CA MET A 168 -2.61 15.34 -9.82
C MET A 168 -1.83 16.30 -8.92
N ARG A 169 -0.50 16.38 -9.09
CA ARG A 169 0.36 17.30 -8.35
C ARG A 169 0.03 18.76 -8.63
N THR A 170 -0.30 19.09 -9.87
CA THR A 170 -0.70 20.45 -10.26
C THR A 170 -2.05 20.83 -9.66
N ALA A 171 -3.00 19.89 -9.63
CA ALA A 171 -4.34 20.12 -9.09
C ALA A 171 -4.38 20.22 -7.55
N VAL A 172 -3.49 19.51 -6.85
CA VAL A 172 -3.42 19.48 -5.37
C VAL A 172 -1.98 19.74 -4.91
N PRO A 173 -1.48 20.99 -5.03
CA PRO A 173 -0.07 21.32 -4.81
C PRO A 173 0.39 21.26 -3.34
N ASP A 174 -0.53 21.21 -2.38
CA ASP A 174 -0.19 21.16 -0.96
C ASP A 174 -0.15 19.72 -0.41
N MET A 175 -0.51 18.71 -1.20
CA MET A 175 -0.49 17.31 -0.79
C MET A 175 0.85 16.65 -1.11
N GLU A 176 1.46 15.96 -0.13
CA GLU A 176 2.64 15.13 -0.40
C GLU A 176 2.24 13.85 -1.15
N ILE A 177 3.05 13.50 -2.14
CA ILE A 177 2.80 12.37 -3.02
C ILE A 177 3.99 11.43 -2.96
N GLU A 178 3.73 10.15 -2.69
CA GLU A 178 4.71 9.07 -2.74
C GLU A 178 4.43 8.15 -3.93
N VAL A 179 5.48 7.77 -4.65
CA VAL A 179 5.41 6.94 -5.85
C VAL A 179 6.35 5.74 -5.74
N PHE A 180 5.92 4.58 -6.23
CA PHE A 180 6.77 3.39 -6.26
C PHE A 180 7.75 3.46 -7.42
N VAL A 181 9.05 3.28 -7.12
CA VAL A 181 10.11 3.15 -8.13
C VAL A 181 10.34 1.68 -8.51
N HIS A 182 10.24 0.78 -7.53
CA HIS A 182 10.50 -0.66 -7.70
C HIS A 182 9.55 -1.49 -6.83
N GLY A 183 9.14 -2.66 -7.33
CA GLY A 183 8.38 -3.64 -6.58
C GLY A 183 7.42 -4.44 -7.44
N ALA A 184 6.77 -5.43 -6.82
CA ALA A 184 5.72 -6.19 -7.48
C ALA A 184 4.49 -5.30 -7.74
N LEU A 185 3.91 -5.36 -8.93
CA LEU A 185 2.60 -4.77 -9.24
C LEU A 185 1.52 -5.71 -8.71
N CYS A 186 0.80 -5.31 -7.65
CA CYS A 186 -0.41 -6.00 -7.23
C CYS A 186 -1.61 -5.22 -7.77
N MET A 187 -2.31 -5.78 -8.76
CA MET A 187 -3.56 -5.22 -9.28
C MET A 187 -4.71 -5.67 -8.38
N ALA A 188 -5.26 -4.74 -7.59
CA ALA A 188 -6.40 -5.00 -6.72
C ALA A 188 -7.56 -4.06 -7.07
N TYR A 189 -8.07 -4.18 -8.28
CA TYR A 189 -9.39 -3.65 -8.62
C TYR A 189 -10.45 -4.65 -8.16
N SER A 190 -10.71 -4.75 -6.85
CA SER A 190 -11.61 -5.77 -6.27
C SER A 190 -13.09 -5.63 -6.67
N GLY A 191 -13.42 -4.73 -7.58
CA GLY A 191 -14.73 -4.63 -8.22
C GLY A 191 -14.66 -4.15 -9.67
N ARG A 192 -13.49 -4.13 -10.31
CA ARG A 192 -13.33 -3.62 -11.68
C ARG A 192 -12.56 -4.68 -12.45
N CYS A 193 -13.32 -5.49 -13.19
CA CYS A 193 -12.89 -6.74 -13.79
C CYS A 193 -11.67 -6.54 -14.71
N LEU A 194 -10.46 -6.67 -14.16
CA LEU A 194 -9.21 -6.65 -14.90
C LEU A 194 -9.24 -7.71 -16.01
N LEU A 195 -9.83 -8.88 -15.74
CA LEU A 195 -10.07 -9.93 -16.72
C LEU A 195 -10.85 -9.40 -17.94
N SER A 196 -11.86 -8.53 -17.75
CA SER A 196 -12.60 -7.90 -18.85
C SER A 196 -11.71 -6.95 -19.66
N GLY A 197 -10.95 -6.08 -18.99
CA GLY A 197 -10.04 -5.14 -19.64
C GLY A 197 -8.92 -5.85 -20.40
N TYR A 198 -8.33 -6.88 -19.79
CA TYR A 198 -7.21 -7.64 -20.35
C TYR A 198 -7.63 -8.57 -21.50
N ILE A 199 -8.68 -9.38 -21.29
CA ILE A 199 -9.10 -10.38 -22.28
C ILE A 199 -9.85 -9.72 -23.44
N ASN A 200 -10.70 -8.73 -23.15
CA ASN A 200 -11.64 -8.20 -24.13
C ASN A 200 -11.38 -6.74 -24.53
N LYS A 201 -10.37 -6.08 -23.96
CA LYS A 201 -10.11 -4.64 -24.15
C LYS A 201 -11.32 -3.77 -23.79
N ARG A 202 -12.15 -4.26 -22.85
CA ARG A 202 -13.35 -3.55 -22.36
C ARG A 202 -13.16 -3.16 -20.91
N ASP A 203 -13.04 -1.86 -20.69
CA ASP A 203 -12.86 -1.30 -19.37
C ASP A 203 -14.13 -1.47 -18.52
N ALA A 204 -14.04 -2.37 -17.54
CA ALA A 204 -15.11 -2.62 -16.59
C ALA A 204 -15.40 -1.40 -15.70
N ASN A 205 -14.43 -0.51 -15.51
CA ASN A 205 -14.57 0.73 -14.75
C ASN A 205 -15.42 1.79 -15.50
N GLN A 206 -15.66 1.58 -16.79
CA GLN A 206 -16.57 2.38 -17.62
C GLN A 206 -17.91 1.67 -17.87
N GLY A 207 -18.24 0.66 -17.06
CA GLY A 207 -19.49 -0.10 -17.21
C GLY A 207 -19.51 -1.09 -18.37
N THR A 208 -18.38 -1.31 -19.06
CA THR A 208 -18.31 -2.21 -20.23
C THR A 208 -17.90 -3.65 -19.90
N CYS A 209 -18.06 -4.06 -18.63
CA CYS A 209 -17.66 -5.38 -18.14
C CYS A 209 -18.31 -6.51 -18.93
N THR A 210 -17.50 -7.45 -19.43
CA THR A 210 -17.98 -8.63 -20.19
C THR A 210 -18.40 -9.81 -19.32
N ASN A 211 -18.36 -9.65 -17.99
CA ASN A 211 -18.58 -10.73 -17.03
C ASN A 211 -17.68 -11.95 -17.30
N ALA A 212 -16.40 -11.72 -17.63
CA ALA A 212 -15.42 -12.78 -17.90
C ALA A 212 -15.40 -13.85 -16.79
N CYS A 213 -15.56 -13.45 -15.53
CA CYS A 213 -15.65 -14.36 -14.39
C CYS A 213 -16.80 -15.38 -14.45
N ARG A 214 -17.80 -15.21 -15.33
CA ARG A 214 -18.94 -16.11 -15.53
C ARG A 214 -18.83 -16.97 -16.78
N TRP A 215 -17.73 -16.86 -17.51
CA TRP A 215 -17.53 -17.63 -18.72
C TRP A 215 -17.29 -19.11 -18.39
N GLN A 216 -17.60 -19.98 -19.35
CA GLN A 216 -17.35 -21.40 -19.23
C GLN A 216 -15.85 -21.68 -19.44
N TYR A 217 -15.09 -21.59 -18.35
CA TYR A 217 -13.68 -21.96 -18.35
C TYR A 217 -13.54 -23.49 -18.41
N GLN A 218 -12.75 -23.98 -19.37
CA GLN A 218 -12.36 -25.39 -19.43
C GLN A 218 -10.96 -25.54 -18.84
N SER A 219 -10.81 -26.44 -17.88
CA SER A 219 -9.49 -26.82 -17.36
C SER A 219 -8.75 -27.66 -18.41
N GLN A 220 -7.43 -27.46 -18.50
CA GLN A 220 -6.56 -28.27 -19.34
C GLN A 220 -5.44 -28.82 -18.46
N ALA A 221 -4.99 -30.04 -18.75
CA ALA A 221 -3.83 -30.60 -18.09
C ALA A 221 -2.60 -29.73 -18.38
N ALA A 222 -1.87 -29.37 -17.33
CA ALA A 222 -0.65 -28.58 -17.41
C ALA A 222 0.52 -29.37 -16.83
N VAL A 223 1.68 -29.24 -17.46
CA VAL A 223 2.93 -29.86 -17.00
C VAL A 223 3.82 -28.75 -16.46
N ALA A 224 4.37 -28.95 -15.27
CA ALA A 224 5.35 -28.04 -14.70
C ALA A 224 6.68 -28.18 -15.46
N ASP A 225 7.23 -27.06 -15.92
CA ASP A 225 8.60 -27.03 -16.44
C ASP A 225 9.64 -27.03 -15.30
N ALA A 226 10.92 -27.05 -15.66
CA ALA A 226 12.03 -27.06 -14.70
C ALA A 226 12.06 -25.82 -13.78
N CYS A 227 11.33 -24.75 -14.12
CA CYS A 227 11.17 -23.54 -13.33
C CYS A 227 9.83 -23.52 -12.57
N CYS A 228 9.13 -24.66 -12.49
CA CYS A 228 7.80 -24.79 -11.86
C CYS A 228 6.70 -23.94 -12.52
N GLN A 229 6.90 -23.46 -13.75
CA GLN A 229 5.83 -22.80 -14.51
C GLN A 229 4.98 -23.86 -15.20
N HIS A 230 3.66 -23.71 -15.12
CA HIS A 230 2.72 -24.68 -15.68
C HIS A 230 2.43 -24.32 -17.15
N GLN A 231 2.91 -25.15 -18.06
CA GLN A 231 2.66 -25.03 -19.49
C GLN A 231 1.56 -25.99 -19.92
N ARG A 232 0.78 -25.66 -20.96
CA ARG A 232 -0.21 -26.59 -21.52
C ARG A 232 0.48 -27.89 -21.90
N ALA A 233 -0.06 -29.03 -21.45
CA ALA A 233 0.40 -30.32 -21.91
C ALA A 233 0.25 -30.37 -23.44
N ARG A 234 1.36 -30.49 -24.17
CA ARG A 234 1.30 -30.66 -25.63
C ARG A 234 0.56 -31.96 -25.91
N ALA A 235 -0.47 -31.91 -26.73
CA ALA A 235 -1.13 -33.11 -27.22
C ALA A 235 -0.06 -34.01 -27.87
N SER A 236 0.04 -35.25 -27.40
CA SER A 236 0.85 -36.27 -28.05
C SER A 236 0.42 -36.35 -29.50
N THR A 237 1.34 -36.07 -30.42
CA THR A 237 1.13 -36.20 -31.87
C THR A 237 1.11 -37.68 -32.22
N THR A 238 0.02 -38.35 -31.87
CA THR A 238 -0.28 -39.73 -32.25
C THR A 238 -1.78 -39.86 -32.40
N GLU A 239 -2.28 -39.49 -33.57
CA GLU A 239 -3.39 -40.13 -34.29
C GLU A 239 -3.70 -39.33 -35.57
N ARG A 240 -2.94 -39.62 -36.64
CA ARG A 240 -3.52 -39.53 -37.99
C ARG A 240 -4.37 -40.78 -38.15
N SER A 241 -5.65 -40.68 -37.78
CA SER A 241 -6.65 -41.66 -38.17
C SER A 241 -6.85 -41.59 -39.68
N THR A 242 -6.24 -42.55 -40.39
CA THR A 242 -6.60 -42.89 -41.76
C THR A 242 -7.81 -43.82 -41.74
N THR A 243 -9.00 -43.31 -42.06
CA THR A 243 -10.05 -44.16 -42.63
C THR A 243 -10.85 -43.38 -43.67
N PRO A 244 -10.95 -43.88 -44.92
CA PRO A 244 -11.72 -43.26 -45.99
C PRO A 244 -13.17 -43.76 -46.00
N ARG A 245 -14.13 -42.83 -46.03
CA ARG A 245 -15.34 -42.78 -46.89
C ARG A 245 -16.25 -41.65 -46.43
#